data_AF-A0A0G3LZG0-F1
#
_entry.id   AF-A0A0G3LZG0-F1
#
_cell.length_a   1.000
_cell.length_b   1.000
_cell.length_c   1.000
_cell.angle_alpha   90.00
_cell.angle_beta   90.00
_cell.angle_gamma   90.00
#
_symmetry.space_group_name_H-M   'P 1'
#
loop_
_entity.id
_entity.type
_entity.pdbx_description
1 polymer ?
#
loop_
_entity_poly.entity_id
_entity_poly.type
_entity_poly.pdbx_seq_one_letter_code
_entity_poly.pdbx_strand_id
1 'polypeptide(L)'
;MNSESDFIKTVFGLKLKQQRQKKNWSLQDLAVKTGLSKSYLNEIENGKKYPKHDKIIQLSEALQCTFDDLVSTKLDKSLAPFNEILQSDFFKEVPLELFGINKNNLISIISDAPKKVTAFINALIEISQNYNLGKERFYFAVLRSFQELYDNYFPEIEEKVSLFTRENNLTTDKNLQSDILEKILSEKFNYSIQSEDFEKYGTLDHLRSLFMPEKKLLLLNRKLEKDQKTFILAKEIGFNVLELKVRPTTYSWLDFGSFEEILNNFYASYFAGALLISKEPVIEKTADFFLHNKWEPQNFEELISSFTHSPETFYYRLTNILSAEMGIKDLFYLCLVKKKDSDKIQILKELHLNHQQAPHANATNEHYCRRWIAVKNLHYLKENETLTGAQISHYKDQGISYLVISTSQKNPFSDGSNRSYCLGILLNPHTIKKIGFIKSPSLQTINVGVTCESCSIPDCEVRQAPPVRLDKEHFNLSMKNSIEKIRKEFEK
;
A
#
# COMPACT_ATOMS: atom_id res chain seq x y z
N MET A 1 -16.99 -20.28 2.35
CA MET A 1 -17.39 -20.75 3.70
C MET A 1 -18.61 -19.96 4.15
N ASN A 2 -19.64 -20.61 4.70
CA ASN A 2 -20.98 -20.01 4.93
C ASN A 2 -20.95 -18.91 6.00
N SER A 3 -20.93 -17.65 5.55
CA SER A 3 -20.97 -16.42 6.36
C SER A 3 -22.13 -16.40 7.37
N GLU A 4 -23.24 -17.03 7.04
CA GLU A 4 -24.47 -17.04 7.84
C GLU A 4 -24.35 -17.91 9.12
N SER A 5 -23.66 -19.05 9.05
CA SER A 5 -23.43 -19.92 10.22
C SER A 5 -22.51 -19.26 11.24
N ASP A 6 -21.48 -18.57 10.77
CA ASP A 6 -20.54 -17.88 11.65
C ASP A 6 -21.15 -16.60 12.25
N PHE A 7 -22.06 -15.95 11.53
CA PHE A 7 -22.86 -14.85 12.08
C PHE A 7 -23.76 -15.33 13.23
N ILE A 8 -24.46 -16.46 13.07
CA ILE A 8 -25.34 -17.01 14.13
C ILE A 8 -24.53 -17.35 15.40
N LYS A 9 -23.36 -18.01 15.25
CA LYS A 9 -22.45 -18.29 16.38
C LYS A 9 -22.01 -17.03 17.10
N THR A 10 -21.65 -16.01 16.33
CA THR A 10 -21.22 -14.71 16.83
C THR A 10 -22.32 -14.04 17.66
N VAL A 11 -23.53 -13.95 17.10
CA VAL A 11 -24.67 -13.31 17.77
C VAL A 11 -25.04 -14.04 19.06
N PHE A 12 -25.02 -15.37 19.06
CA PHE A 12 -25.24 -16.16 20.26
C PHE A 12 -24.18 -15.87 21.35
N GLY A 13 -22.90 -15.92 20.99
CA GLY A 13 -21.79 -15.68 21.91
C GLY A 13 -21.85 -14.28 22.55
N LEU A 14 -22.18 -13.27 21.75
CA LEU A 14 -22.42 -11.90 22.19
C LEU A 14 -23.54 -11.79 23.24
N LYS A 15 -24.69 -12.38 22.95
CA LYS A 15 -25.85 -12.37 23.84
C LYS A 15 -25.54 -13.06 25.16
N LEU A 16 -24.85 -14.20 25.10
CA LEU A 16 -24.41 -14.92 26.28
C LEU A 16 -23.49 -14.05 27.16
N LYS A 17 -22.47 -13.43 26.55
CA LYS A 17 -21.55 -12.53 27.24
C LYS A 17 -22.27 -11.34 27.86
N GLN A 18 -23.23 -10.75 27.14
CA GLN A 18 -24.01 -9.61 27.63
C GLN A 18 -24.88 -9.98 28.83
N GLN A 19 -25.60 -11.11 28.77
CA GLN A 19 -26.44 -11.57 29.89
C GLN A 19 -25.59 -11.89 31.13
N ARG A 20 -24.41 -12.50 30.93
CA ARG A 20 -23.44 -12.73 32.01
C ARG A 20 -22.95 -11.41 32.63
N GLN A 21 -22.60 -10.42 31.81
CA GLN A 21 -22.14 -9.11 32.28
C GLN A 21 -23.25 -8.30 32.97
N LYS A 22 -24.52 -8.39 32.52
CA LYS A 22 -25.67 -7.78 33.22
C LYS A 22 -25.81 -8.29 34.67
N LYS A 23 -25.35 -9.51 34.96
CA LYS A 23 -25.32 -10.12 36.30
C LYS A 23 -24.01 -9.86 37.06
N ASN A 24 -23.06 -9.11 36.48
CA ASN A 24 -21.69 -8.91 37.01
C ASN A 24 -20.93 -10.22 37.26
N TRP A 25 -21.18 -11.25 36.45
CA TRP A 25 -20.53 -12.56 36.60
C TRP A 25 -19.25 -12.64 35.77
N SER A 26 -18.21 -13.25 36.32
CA SER A 26 -17.05 -13.71 35.56
C SER A 26 -17.39 -14.99 34.78
N LEU A 27 -16.53 -15.36 33.81
CA LEU A 27 -16.63 -16.65 33.14
C LEU A 27 -16.55 -17.84 34.11
N GLN A 28 -15.82 -17.68 35.22
CA GLN A 28 -15.73 -18.71 36.26
C GLN A 28 -17.06 -18.86 37.01
N ASP A 29 -17.74 -17.75 37.30
CA ASP A 29 -19.03 -17.78 37.99
C ASP A 29 -20.09 -18.46 37.13
N LEU A 30 -20.11 -18.17 35.82
CA LEU A 30 -21.02 -18.84 34.90
C LEU A 30 -20.68 -20.33 34.76
N ALA A 31 -19.39 -20.71 34.74
CA ALA A 31 -18.95 -22.11 34.73
C ALA A 31 -19.47 -22.88 35.95
N VAL A 32 -19.36 -22.29 37.15
CA VAL A 32 -19.86 -22.89 38.39
C VAL A 32 -21.39 -23.02 38.37
N LYS A 33 -22.11 -22.01 37.89
CA LYS A 33 -23.59 -22.02 37.85
C LYS A 33 -24.16 -22.99 36.82
N THR A 34 -23.48 -23.19 35.71
CA THR A 34 -23.92 -24.07 34.62
C THR A 34 -23.29 -25.46 34.67
N GLY A 35 -22.25 -25.69 35.47
CA GLY A 35 -21.48 -26.93 35.40
C GLY A 35 -20.73 -27.14 34.07
N LEU A 36 -20.66 -26.12 33.21
CA LEU A 36 -19.89 -26.14 31.97
C LEU A 36 -18.44 -25.71 32.23
N SER A 37 -17.51 -26.21 31.42
CA SER A 37 -16.12 -25.81 31.57
C SER A 37 -15.92 -24.35 31.15
N LYS A 38 -15.09 -23.62 31.90
CA LYS A 38 -14.71 -22.24 31.58
C LYS A 38 -14.18 -22.10 30.15
N SER A 39 -13.41 -23.09 29.69
CA SER A 39 -12.87 -23.12 28.32
C SER A 39 -13.98 -23.19 27.27
N TYR A 40 -14.97 -24.07 27.49
CA TYR A 40 -16.10 -24.22 26.58
C TYR A 40 -16.96 -22.95 26.52
N LEU A 41 -17.24 -22.32 27.67
CA LEU A 41 -17.95 -21.04 27.71
C LEU A 41 -17.19 -19.93 26.99
N ASN A 42 -15.87 -19.89 27.12
CA ASN A 42 -15.03 -18.93 26.41
C ASN A 42 -15.04 -19.16 24.89
N GLU A 43 -15.06 -20.42 24.42
CA GLU A 43 -15.21 -20.72 23.00
C GLU A 43 -16.58 -20.31 22.45
N ILE A 44 -17.65 -20.42 23.25
CA ILE A 44 -18.99 -19.97 22.87
C ILE A 44 -19.04 -18.44 22.80
N GLU A 45 -18.61 -17.73 23.86
CA GLU A 45 -18.66 -16.25 23.91
C GLU A 45 -17.83 -15.59 22.80
N ASN A 46 -16.78 -16.25 22.33
CA ASN A 46 -15.94 -15.78 21.22
C ASN A 46 -16.41 -16.30 19.84
N GLY A 47 -17.61 -16.88 19.73
CA GLY A 47 -18.18 -17.33 18.45
C GLY A 47 -17.49 -18.54 17.81
N LYS A 48 -16.58 -19.22 18.52
CA LYS A 48 -15.86 -20.41 18.00
C LYS A 48 -16.75 -21.66 18.01
N LYS A 49 -17.68 -21.78 18.96
CA LYS A 49 -18.58 -22.93 19.09
C LYS A 49 -20.03 -22.49 19.25
N TYR A 50 -20.94 -23.24 18.62
CA TYR A 50 -22.36 -23.15 18.89
C TYR A 50 -22.75 -24.24 19.91
N PRO A 51 -23.36 -23.89 21.04
CA PRO A 51 -23.81 -24.90 22.01
C PRO A 51 -24.97 -25.75 21.48
N LYS A 52 -25.04 -27.00 21.93
CA LYS A 52 -26.19 -27.87 21.65
C LYS A 52 -27.42 -27.42 22.45
N HIS A 53 -28.60 -27.84 22.00
CA HIS A 53 -29.89 -27.43 22.56
C HIS A 53 -29.99 -27.60 24.09
N ASP A 54 -29.55 -28.74 24.61
CA ASP A 54 -29.50 -29.03 26.06
C ASP A 54 -28.64 -28.01 26.82
N LYS A 55 -27.52 -27.59 26.23
CA LYS A 55 -26.61 -26.60 26.82
C LYS A 55 -27.16 -25.19 26.76
N ILE A 56 -27.92 -24.86 25.71
CA ILE A 56 -28.60 -23.57 25.61
C ILE A 56 -29.67 -23.45 26.71
N ILE A 57 -30.46 -24.49 26.95
CA ILE A 57 -31.43 -24.52 28.06
C ILE A 57 -30.70 -24.24 29.37
N GLN A 58 -29.63 -25.01 29.65
CA GLN A 58 -28.82 -24.87 30.85
C GLN A 58 -28.25 -23.45 31.05
N LEU A 59 -27.79 -22.81 29.96
CA LEU A 59 -27.31 -21.42 29.99
C LEU A 59 -28.45 -20.43 30.26
N SER A 60 -29.59 -20.61 29.59
CA SER A 60 -30.76 -19.73 29.72
C SER A 60 -31.34 -19.75 31.15
N GLU A 61 -31.45 -20.94 31.76
CA GLU A 61 -31.90 -21.12 33.14
C GLU A 61 -30.95 -20.45 34.14
N ALA A 62 -29.64 -20.67 34.00
CA ALA A 62 -28.64 -20.09 34.88
C ALA A 62 -28.62 -18.56 34.79
N LEU A 63 -28.81 -18.00 33.60
CA LEU A 63 -28.82 -16.55 33.36
C LEU A 63 -30.18 -15.90 33.63
N GLN A 64 -31.23 -16.70 33.88
CA GLN A 64 -32.61 -16.26 34.06
C GLN A 64 -33.13 -15.46 32.84
N CYS A 65 -32.88 -16.00 31.64
CA CYS A 65 -33.40 -15.47 30.38
C CYS A 65 -34.13 -16.59 29.61
N THR A 66 -34.90 -16.23 28.59
CA THR A 66 -35.59 -17.23 27.77
C THR A 66 -34.61 -17.89 26.79
N PHE A 67 -34.95 -19.09 26.33
CA PHE A 67 -34.19 -19.77 25.27
C PHE A 67 -34.07 -18.87 24.01
N ASP A 68 -35.17 -18.22 23.64
CA ASP A 68 -35.25 -17.33 22.49
C ASP A 68 -34.36 -16.08 22.65
N ASP A 69 -34.16 -15.58 23.87
CA ASP A 69 -33.27 -14.45 24.13
C ASP A 69 -31.84 -14.74 23.68
N LEU A 70 -31.37 -15.99 23.84
CA LEU A 70 -30.04 -16.44 23.43
C LEU A 70 -29.96 -16.85 21.96
N VAL A 71 -30.97 -17.55 21.43
CA VAL A 71 -30.94 -18.16 20.09
C VAL A 71 -31.39 -17.21 18.98
N SER A 72 -32.22 -16.22 19.29
CA SER A 72 -32.69 -15.26 18.29
C SER A 72 -31.53 -14.51 17.65
N THR A 73 -31.59 -14.30 16.33
CA THR A 73 -30.65 -13.43 15.61
C THR A 73 -30.95 -11.94 15.81
N LYS A 74 -32.10 -11.60 16.42
CA LYS A 74 -32.45 -10.21 16.78
C LYS A 74 -31.63 -9.77 17.98
N LEU A 75 -30.82 -8.75 17.78
CA LEU A 75 -29.99 -8.12 18.79
C LEU A 75 -30.81 -7.10 19.60
N ASP A 76 -30.53 -6.98 20.92
CA ASP A 76 -31.12 -5.93 21.77
C ASP A 76 -30.89 -4.54 21.16
N LYS A 77 -31.73 -3.54 21.46
CA LYS A 77 -31.57 -2.15 20.96
C LYS A 77 -30.17 -1.56 21.19
N SER A 78 -29.44 -2.03 22.20
CA SER A 78 -28.05 -1.64 22.47
C SER A 78 -27.02 -2.18 21.48
N LEU A 79 -27.37 -3.21 20.73
CA LEU A 79 -26.54 -3.95 19.77
C LEU A 79 -27.08 -3.81 18.33
N ALA A 80 -28.15 -3.06 18.09
CA ALA A 80 -28.60 -2.72 16.74
C ALA A 80 -27.51 -2.05 15.89
N PRO A 81 -26.71 -1.09 16.42
CA PRO A 81 -25.60 -0.49 15.66
C PRO A 81 -24.51 -1.50 15.28
N PHE A 82 -24.36 -2.60 16.02
CA PHE A 82 -23.40 -3.65 15.71
C PHE A 82 -23.78 -4.41 14.43
N ASN A 83 -25.07 -4.68 14.22
CA ASN A 83 -25.52 -5.34 13.00
C ASN A 83 -25.35 -4.42 11.78
N GLU A 84 -25.67 -3.14 11.94
CA GLU A 84 -25.44 -2.12 10.91
C GLU A 84 -23.96 -2.02 10.54
N ILE A 85 -23.06 -2.04 11.53
CA ILE A 85 -21.61 -2.00 11.32
C ILE A 85 -21.09 -3.26 10.62
N LEU A 86 -21.44 -4.45 11.10
CA LEU A 86 -20.99 -5.71 10.46
C LEU A 86 -21.53 -5.88 9.04
N GLN A 87 -22.74 -5.37 8.79
CA GLN A 87 -23.36 -5.42 7.47
C GLN A 87 -22.93 -4.26 6.57
N SER A 88 -22.32 -3.21 7.13
CA SER A 88 -21.83 -2.06 6.37
C SER A 88 -20.80 -2.51 5.34
N ASP A 89 -20.84 -1.86 4.18
CA ASP A 89 -19.88 -2.12 3.11
C ASP A 89 -18.45 -1.80 3.57
N PHE A 90 -18.27 -0.88 4.53
CA PHE A 90 -16.97 -0.57 5.11
C PHE A 90 -16.25 -1.83 5.63
N PHE A 91 -16.86 -2.63 6.52
CA PHE A 91 -16.19 -3.80 7.11
C PHE A 91 -16.07 -4.99 6.17
N LYS A 92 -16.92 -5.09 5.14
CA LYS A 92 -16.76 -6.09 4.08
C LYS A 92 -15.56 -5.78 3.20
N GLU A 93 -15.25 -4.51 3.03
CA GLU A 93 -14.20 -4.02 2.13
C GLU A 93 -12.84 -3.86 2.82
N VAL A 94 -12.78 -3.83 4.16
CA VAL A 94 -11.53 -3.83 4.91
C VAL A 94 -11.00 -5.26 5.08
N PRO A 95 -9.78 -5.58 4.59
CA PRO A 95 -9.22 -6.92 4.66
C PRO A 95 -8.59 -7.20 6.03
N LEU A 96 -9.40 -7.22 7.09
CA LEU A 96 -8.98 -7.34 8.48
C LEU A 96 -8.08 -8.56 8.75
N GLU A 97 -8.36 -9.68 8.09
CA GLU A 97 -7.59 -10.92 8.23
C GLU A 97 -6.13 -10.76 7.75
N LEU A 98 -5.87 -9.93 6.73
CA LEU A 98 -4.51 -9.63 6.28
C LEU A 98 -3.69 -8.85 7.31
N PHE A 99 -4.36 -8.13 8.22
CA PHE A 99 -3.74 -7.44 9.34
C PHE A 99 -3.73 -8.27 10.62
N GLY A 100 -4.04 -9.57 10.53
CA GLY A 100 -4.12 -10.46 11.70
C GLY A 100 -5.32 -10.19 12.61
N ILE A 101 -6.29 -9.38 12.17
CA ILE A 101 -7.50 -9.06 12.93
C ILE A 101 -8.59 -10.04 12.51
N ASN A 102 -8.75 -11.10 13.28
CA ASN A 102 -9.88 -12.01 13.08
C ASN A 102 -11.20 -11.36 13.54
N LYS A 103 -12.32 -11.83 12.98
CA LYS A 103 -13.66 -11.32 13.30
C LYS A 103 -14.00 -11.45 14.79
N ASN A 104 -13.57 -12.53 15.44
CA ASN A 104 -13.84 -12.79 16.86
C ASN A 104 -13.20 -11.73 17.79
N ASN A 105 -12.01 -11.24 17.44
CA ASN A 105 -11.34 -10.17 18.18
C ASN A 105 -12.13 -8.85 18.08
N LEU A 106 -12.61 -8.49 16.89
CA LEU A 106 -13.49 -7.33 16.69
C LEU A 106 -14.79 -7.44 17.47
N ILE A 107 -15.42 -8.62 17.41
CA ILE A 107 -16.62 -8.92 18.17
C ILE A 107 -16.37 -8.69 19.66
N SER A 108 -15.25 -9.19 20.20
CA SER A 108 -14.92 -9.03 21.61
C SER A 108 -14.76 -7.56 22.02
N ILE A 109 -14.06 -6.75 21.20
CA ILE A 109 -13.83 -5.31 21.41
C ILE A 109 -15.17 -4.56 21.39
N ILE A 110 -16.03 -4.85 20.41
CA ILE A 110 -17.33 -4.18 20.29
C ILE A 110 -18.26 -4.60 21.44
N SER A 111 -18.22 -5.87 21.88
CA SER A 111 -19.02 -6.37 23.01
C SER A 111 -18.76 -5.61 24.30
N ASP A 112 -17.48 -5.32 24.57
CA ASP A 112 -17.06 -4.72 25.84
C ASP A 112 -17.41 -3.24 25.94
N ALA A 113 -17.47 -2.53 24.81
CA ALA A 113 -17.88 -1.12 24.79
C ALA A 113 -18.67 -0.72 23.53
N PRO A 114 -19.91 -1.22 23.33
CA PRO A 114 -20.64 -1.07 22.06
C PRO A 114 -20.81 0.39 21.65
N LYS A 115 -21.22 1.26 22.58
CA LYS A 115 -21.42 2.69 22.31
C LYS A 115 -20.13 3.41 21.93
N LYS A 116 -19.02 3.12 22.62
CA LYS A 116 -17.72 3.79 22.39
C LYS A 116 -17.13 3.38 21.04
N VAL A 117 -17.15 2.08 20.74
CA VAL A 117 -16.61 1.54 19.49
C VAL A 117 -17.47 1.99 18.30
N THR A 118 -18.79 2.00 18.44
CA THR A 118 -19.72 2.53 17.41
C THR A 118 -19.42 4.00 17.12
N ALA A 119 -19.28 4.84 18.17
CA ALA A 119 -18.97 6.25 17.99
C ALA A 119 -17.61 6.46 17.29
N PHE A 120 -16.61 5.65 17.63
CA PHE A 120 -15.30 5.68 16.96
C PHE A 120 -15.37 5.30 15.49
N ILE A 121 -16.07 4.21 15.16
CA ILE A 121 -16.25 3.76 13.77
C ILE A 121 -17.01 4.81 12.95
N ASN A 122 -18.08 5.39 13.50
CA ASN A 122 -18.84 6.45 12.84
C ASN A 122 -17.96 7.67 12.56
N ALA A 123 -17.09 8.06 13.49
CA ALA A 123 -16.13 9.15 13.26
C ALA A 123 -15.15 8.82 12.11
N LEU A 124 -14.68 7.58 12.00
CA LEU A 124 -13.83 7.16 10.87
C LEU A 124 -14.58 7.19 9.53
N ILE A 125 -15.84 6.73 9.50
CA ILE A 125 -16.69 6.79 8.31
C ILE A 125 -16.97 8.24 7.91
N GLU A 126 -17.30 9.10 8.87
CA GLU A 126 -17.57 10.51 8.65
C GLU A 126 -16.33 11.25 8.14
N ILE A 127 -15.15 10.96 8.69
CA ILE A 127 -13.87 11.47 8.14
C ILE A 127 -13.71 10.99 6.69
N SER A 128 -13.92 9.70 6.42
CA SER A 128 -13.82 9.16 5.07
C SER A 128 -14.73 9.91 4.07
N GLN A 129 -15.98 10.15 4.46
CA GLN A 129 -16.96 10.89 3.66
C GLN A 129 -16.58 12.38 3.50
N ASN A 130 -16.21 13.07 4.58
CA ASN A 130 -15.84 14.48 4.56
C ASN A 130 -14.61 14.77 3.70
N TYR A 131 -13.67 13.82 3.63
CA TYR A 131 -12.49 13.93 2.78
C TYR A 131 -12.69 13.35 1.37
N ASN A 132 -13.94 12.99 0.99
CA ASN A 132 -14.26 12.36 -0.28
C ASN A 132 -13.30 11.21 -0.64
N LEU A 133 -12.96 10.38 0.35
CA LEU A 133 -12.10 9.23 0.17
C LEU A 133 -12.86 8.19 -0.67
N GLY A 134 -12.62 8.21 -1.98
CA GLY A 134 -13.12 7.19 -2.89
C GLY A 134 -12.61 5.79 -2.49
N LYS A 135 -13.42 4.77 -2.77
CA LYS A 135 -13.13 3.34 -2.51
C LYS A 135 -11.71 2.95 -2.94
N GLU A 136 -11.30 3.38 -4.14
CA GLU A 136 -9.97 3.15 -4.70
C GLU A 136 -8.83 3.74 -3.85
N ARG A 137 -8.98 5.00 -3.40
CA ARG A 137 -7.97 5.67 -2.56
C ARG A 137 -7.82 4.97 -1.21
N PHE A 138 -8.93 4.53 -0.65
CA PHE A 138 -8.94 3.74 0.57
C PHE A 138 -8.15 2.43 0.38
N TYR A 139 -8.45 1.66 -0.66
CA TYR A 139 -7.73 0.42 -0.93
C TYR A 139 -6.24 0.62 -1.18
N PHE A 140 -5.84 1.67 -1.89
CA PHE A 140 -4.42 1.94 -2.06
C PHE A 140 -3.74 2.31 -0.74
N ALA A 141 -4.41 3.02 0.17
CA ALA A 141 -3.89 3.27 1.50
C ALA A 141 -3.71 1.96 2.29
N VAL A 142 -4.72 1.08 2.24
CA VAL A 142 -4.66 -0.25 2.86
C VAL A 142 -3.54 -1.10 2.27
N LEU A 143 -3.38 -1.12 0.95
CA LEU A 143 -2.31 -1.84 0.28
C LEU A 143 -0.94 -1.31 0.73
N ARG A 144 -0.75 0.01 0.83
CA ARG A 144 0.53 0.58 1.28
C ARG A 144 0.87 0.17 2.72
N SER A 145 -0.11 0.19 3.62
CA SER A 145 0.10 -0.27 5.01
C SER A 145 0.36 -1.78 5.07
N PHE A 146 -0.26 -2.56 4.20
CA PHE A 146 0.06 -3.98 4.03
C PHE A 146 1.51 -4.16 3.54
N GLN A 147 1.93 -3.42 2.51
CA GLN A 147 3.31 -3.48 2.02
C GLN A 147 4.31 -3.08 3.10
N GLU A 148 4.05 -2.03 3.88
CA GLU A 148 4.89 -1.62 5.01
C GLU A 148 5.05 -2.73 6.04
N LEU A 149 3.95 -3.37 6.44
CA LEU A 149 3.93 -4.45 7.45
C LEU A 149 4.89 -5.60 7.09
N TYR A 150 5.09 -5.85 5.80
CA TYR A 150 5.95 -6.91 5.29
C TYR A 150 7.29 -6.39 4.75
N ASP A 151 7.71 -5.15 5.09
CA ASP A 151 8.92 -4.52 4.55
C ASP A 151 8.95 -4.52 3.00
N ASN A 152 7.76 -4.59 2.38
CA ASN A 152 7.48 -4.78 0.96
C ASN A 152 8.26 -5.94 0.32
N TYR A 153 8.50 -7.00 1.09
CA TYR A 153 9.21 -8.21 0.66
C TYR A 153 8.38 -9.46 0.94
N PHE A 154 8.24 -10.31 -0.08
CA PHE A 154 7.35 -11.48 -0.04
C PHE A 154 8.14 -12.75 -0.42
N PRO A 155 8.79 -13.42 0.55
CA PRO A 155 9.68 -14.57 0.30
C PRO A 155 9.01 -15.71 -0.49
N GLU A 156 7.74 -15.97 -0.22
CA GLU A 156 6.97 -17.01 -0.91
C GLU A 156 6.86 -16.73 -2.42
N ILE A 157 6.75 -15.46 -2.82
CA ILE A 157 6.72 -15.07 -4.23
C ILE A 157 8.10 -15.21 -4.86
N GLU A 158 9.17 -14.83 -4.16
CA GLU A 158 10.56 -15.04 -4.62
C GLU A 158 10.85 -16.53 -4.86
N GLU A 159 10.40 -17.40 -3.96
CA GLU A 159 10.55 -18.84 -4.10
C GLU A 159 9.78 -19.36 -5.32
N LYS A 160 8.54 -18.90 -5.53
CA LYS A 160 7.74 -19.26 -6.72
C LYS A 160 8.40 -18.80 -8.01
N VAL A 161 9.04 -17.62 -8.02
CA VAL A 161 9.82 -17.15 -9.17
C VAL A 161 11.03 -18.05 -9.40
N SER A 162 11.79 -18.39 -8.37
CA SER A 162 12.96 -19.28 -8.47
C SER A 162 12.59 -20.67 -9.01
N LEU A 163 11.51 -21.27 -8.48
CA LEU A 163 10.97 -22.54 -8.95
C LEU A 163 10.53 -22.44 -10.43
N PHE A 164 9.78 -21.41 -10.78
CA PHE A 164 9.32 -21.19 -12.15
C PHE A 164 10.49 -21.03 -13.13
N THR A 165 11.50 -20.23 -12.77
CA THR A 165 12.71 -20.03 -13.58
C THR A 165 13.44 -21.35 -13.82
N ARG A 166 13.60 -22.18 -12.79
CA ARG A 166 14.24 -23.50 -12.90
C ARG A 166 13.44 -24.48 -13.76
N GLU A 167 12.13 -24.59 -13.53
CA GLU A 167 11.27 -25.52 -14.27
C GLU A 167 11.23 -25.24 -15.77
N ASN A 168 11.33 -23.96 -16.15
CA ASN A 168 11.26 -23.52 -17.54
C ASN A 168 12.65 -23.27 -18.15
N ASN A 169 13.75 -23.59 -17.43
CA ASN A 169 15.14 -23.34 -17.83
C ASN A 169 15.36 -21.90 -18.33
N LEU A 170 14.80 -20.93 -17.63
CA LEU A 170 14.89 -19.53 -18.01
C LEU A 170 16.24 -18.95 -17.59
N THR A 171 16.95 -18.35 -18.54
CA THR A 171 18.05 -17.45 -18.24
C THR A 171 17.45 -16.08 -17.94
N THR A 172 17.43 -15.70 -16.65
CA THR A 172 16.96 -14.38 -16.21
C THR A 172 18.09 -13.37 -16.37
N ASP A 173 18.30 -12.92 -17.60
CA ASP A 173 19.16 -11.78 -17.91
C ASP A 173 18.34 -10.68 -18.61
N LYS A 174 18.98 -9.53 -18.89
CA LYS A 174 18.37 -8.40 -19.60
C LYS A 174 17.72 -8.81 -20.94
N ASN A 175 18.15 -9.91 -21.53
CA ASN A 175 17.69 -10.38 -22.82
C ASN A 175 16.53 -11.37 -22.72
N LEU A 176 15.91 -11.59 -21.56
CA LEU A 176 14.69 -12.39 -21.47
C LEU A 176 13.64 -11.84 -22.46
N GLN A 177 13.45 -12.56 -23.56
CA GLN A 177 12.68 -12.07 -24.69
C GLN A 177 11.20 -12.28 -24.43
N SER A 178 10.38 -11.33 -24.88
CA SER A 178 8.91 -11.43 -24.88
C SER A 178 8.43 -12.76 -25.47
N ASP A 179 9.15 -13.26 -26.49
CA ASP A 179 8.78 -14.43 -27.27
C ASP A 179 8.87 -15.72 -26.44
N ILE A 180 9.80 -15.77 -25.48
CA ILE A 180 9.92 -16.90 -24.55
C ILE A 180 8.72 -16.91 -23.58
N LEU A 181 8.35 -15.74 -23.04
CA LEU A 181 7.21 -15.62 -22.11
C LEU A 181 5.88 -15.88 -22.83
N GLU A 182 5.75 -15.40 -24.06
CA GLU A 182 4.60 -15.65 -24.94
C GLU A 182 4.45 -17.14 -25.22
N LYS A 183 5.54 -17.83 -25.58
CA LYS A 183 5.56 -19.28 -25.76
C LYS A 183 5.12 -20.04 -24.51
N ILE A 184 5.64 -19.67 -23.33
CA ILE A 184 5.24 -20.31 -22.07
C ILE A 184 3.75 -20.09 -21.77
N LEU A 185 3.25 -18.88 -21.97
CA LEU A 185 1.82 -18.57 -21.80
C LEU A 185 0.94 -19.41 -22.73
N SER A 186 1.33 -19.54 -24.00
CA SER A 186 0.58 -20.35 -24.96
C SER A 186 0.67 -21.85 -24.68
N GLU A 187 1.85 -22.40 -24.38
CA GLU A 187 2.07 -23.85 -24.23
C GLU A 187 1.68 -24.39 -22.84
N LYS A 188 2.02 -23.68 -21.76
CA LYS A 188 1.80 -24.14 -20.37
C LYS A 188 0.46 -23.66 -19.81
N PHE A 189 0.00 -22.47 -20.21
CA PHE A 189 -1.19 -21.84 -19.62
C PHE A 189 -2.38 -21.73 -20.58
N ASN A 190 -2.22 -22.18 -21.85
CA ASN A 190 -3.23 -22.19 -22.91
C ASN A 190 -3.74 -20.79 -23.28
N TYR A 191 -2.84 -19.80 -23.35
CA TYR A 191 -3.19 -18.45 -23.80
C TYR A 191 -3.19 -18.35 -25.33
N SER A 192 -4.18 -17.65 -25.87
CA SER A 192 -4.08 -17.05 -27.20
C SER A 192 -3.63 -15.60 -27.02
N ILE A 193 -2.54 -15.21 -27.67
CA ILE A 193 -1.98 -13.85 -27.57
C ILE A 193 -2.07 -13.20 -28.94
N GLN A 194 -2.63 -11.99 -29.00
CA GLN A 194 -2.83 -11.26 -30.25
C GLN A 194 -2.46 -9.79 -30.09
N SER A 195 -1.87 -9.22 -31.14
CA SER A 195 -1.66 -7.77 -31.23
C SER A 195 -2.94 -7.12 -31.77
N GLU A 196 -3.43 -6.09 -31.10
CA GLU A 196 -4.66 -5.38 -31.44
C GLU A 196 -4.41 -3.87 -31.57
N ASP A 197 -5.16 -3.25 -32.47
CA ASP A 197 -5.19 -1.81 -32.68
C ASP A 197 -6.31 -1.17 -31.87
N PHE A 198 -6.01 -0.81 -30.62
CA PHE A 198 -7.01 -0.21 -29.72
C PHE A 198 -7.47 1.19 -30.15
N GLU A 199 -6.76 1.89 -31.05
CA GLU A 199 -7.17 3.20 -31.58
C GLU A 199 -8.56 3.16 -32.22
N LYS A 200 -8.90 2.02 -32.85
CA LYS A 200 -10.20 1.81 -33.51
C LYS A 200 -11.39 1.89 -32.57
N TYR A 201 -11.14 1.75 -31.26
CA TYR A 201 -12.16 1.78 -30.21
C TYR A 201 -12.18 3.11 -29.44
N GLY A 202 -11.58 4.18 -30.01
CA GLY A 202 -11.65 5.54 -29.47
C GLY A 202 -10.90 5.71 -28.16
N THR A 203 -11.60 5.62 -27.03
CA THR A 203 -11.04 5.88 -25.68
C THR A 203 -10.00 4.85 -25.23
N LEU A 204 -9.84 3.74 -25.97
CA LEU A 204 -8.91 2.67 -25.63
C LEU A 204 -7.48 2.89 -26.16
N ASP A 205 -7.19 4.03 -26.81
CA ASP A 205 -5.88 4.29 -27.41
C ASP A 205 -4.69 4.02 -26.44
N HIS A 206 -4.85 4.40 -25.18
CA HIS A 206 -3.82 4.26 -24.15
C HIS A 206 -3.91 2.94 -23.35
N LEU A 207 -4.88 2.07 -23.65
CA LEU A 207 -4.99 0.77 -22.99
C LEU A 207 -3.82 -0.11 -23.43
N ARG A 208 -3.07 -0.68 -22.47
CA ARG A 208 -1.90 -1.51 -22.78
C ARG A 208 -2.29 -2.95 -23.15
N SER A 209 -3.25 -3.52 -22.44
CA SER A 209 -3.74 -4.87 -22.70
C SER A 209 -5.16 -5.08 -22.22
N LEU A 210 -5.82 -6.07 -22.82
CA LEU A 210 -7.12 -6.61 -22.42
C LEU A 210 -7.04 -8.13 -22.37
N PHE A 211 -7.31 -8.71 -21.22
CA PHE A 211 -7.41 -10.14 -21.01
C PHE A 211 -8.87 -10.59 -20.94
N MET A 212 -9.24 -11.61 -21.72
CA MET A 212 -10.56 -12.23 -21.71
C MET A 212 -10.46 -13.64 -21.12
N PRO A 213 -10.83 -13.82 -19.82
CA PRO A 213 -10.67 -15.09 -19.12
C PRO A 213 -11.34 -16.29 -19.81
N GLU A 214 -12.58 -16.10 -20.27
CA GLU A 214 -13.39 -17.17 -20.90
C GLU A 214 -12.73 -17.79 -22.13
N LYS A 215 -11.95 -16.99 -22.86
CA LYS A 215 -11.24 -17.42 -24.07
C LYS A 215 -9.75 -17.65 -23.84
N LYS A 216 -9.24 -17.37 -22.63
CA LYS A 216 -7.81 -17.19 -22.35
C LYS A 216 -7.09 -16.35 -23.42
N LEU A 217 -7.76 -15.29 -23.87
CA LEU A 217 -7.26 -14.42 -24.94
C LEU A 217 -6.67 -13.15 -24.33
N LEU A 218 -5.39 -12.89 -24.59
CA LEU A 218 -4.70 -11.67 -24.22
C LEU A 218 -4.48 -10.81 -25.47
N LEU A 219 -5.17 -9.69 -25.52
CA LEU A 219 -4.96 -8.65 -26.52
C LEU A 219 -3.92 -7.66 -26.01
N LEU A 220 -2.89 -7.42 -26.81
CA LEU A 220 -1.81 -6.50 -26.54
C LEU A 220 -1.89 -5.32 -27.49
N ASN A 221 -1.71 -4.10 -26.99
CA ASN A 221 -1.72 -2.92 -27.85
C ASN A 221 -0.52 -2.96 -28.81
N ARG A 222 -0.74 -2.73 -30.10
CA ARG A 222 0.33 -2.67 -31.10
C ARG A 222 1.40 -1.60 -30.81
N LYS A 223 1.08 -0.58 -30.01
CA LYS A 223 1.97 0.52 -29.63
C LYS A 223 2.91 0.18 -28.45
N LEU A 224 2.80 -1.01 -27.86
CA LEU A 224 3.66 -1.39 -26.74
C LEU A 224 5.13 -1.45 -27.16
N GLU A 225 5.99 -0.85 -26.35
CA GLU A 225 7.42 -1.09 -26.41
C GLU A 225 7.77 -2.50 -25.90
N LYS A 226 8.94 -3.00 -26.29
CA LYS A 226 9.40 -4.35 -25.95
C LYS A 226 9.32 -4.64 -24.45
N ASP A 227 9.89 -3.77 -23.61
CA ASP A 227 9.93 -3.95 -22.15
C ASP A 227 8.52 -3.93 -21.54
N GLN A 228 7.59 -3.17 -22.11
CA GLN A 228 6.21 -3.12 -21.65
C GLN A 228 5.46 -4.41 -21.99
N LYS A 229 5.64 -4.92 -23.22
CA LYS A 229 5.14 -6.24 -23.63
C LYS A 229 5.68 -7.32 -22.70
N THR A 230 7.00 -7.35 -22.47
CA THR A 230 7.65 -8.32 -21.58
C THR A 230 7.09 -8.26 -20.17
N PHE A 231 6.90 -7.06 -19.59
CA PHE A 231 6.32 -6.90 -18.26
C PHE A 231 4.88 -7.42 -18.17
N ILE A 232 4.04 -7.13 -19.17
CA ILE A 232 2.65 -7.62 -19.21
C ILE A 232 2.62 -9.15 -19.26
N LEU A 233 3.44 -9.77 -20.11
CA LEU A 233 3.51 -11.23 -20.21
C LEU A 233 4.03 -11.86 -18.90
N ALA A 234 5.07 -11.29 -18.29
CA ALA A 234 5.59 -11.76 -17.00
C ALA A 234 4.54 -11.66 -15.88
N LYS A 235 3.73 -10.59 -15.90
CA LYS A 235 2.63 -10.40 -14.95
C LYS A 235 1.50 -11.41 -15.17
N GLU A 236 1.14 -11.70 -16.42
CA GLU A 236 0.17 -12.76 -16.74
C GLU A 236 0.64 -14.13 -16.26
N ILE A 237 1.92 -14.45 -16.42
CA ILE A 237 2.52 -15.66 -15.83
C ILE A 237 2.36 -15.62 -14.31
N GLY A 238 2.68 -14.49 -13.67
CA GLY A 238 2.53 -14.32 -12.23
C GLY A 238 1.12 -14.63 -11.72
N PHE A 239 0.07 -14.15 -12.42
CA PHE A 239 -1.30 -14.51 -12.04
C PHE A 239 -1.58 -16.01 -12.11
N ASN A 240 -1.00 -16.73 -13.09
CA ASN A 240 -1.21 -18.18 -13.20
C ASN A 240 -0.39 -18.97 -12.17
N VAL A 241 0.90 -18.62 -11.99
CA VAL A 241 1.81 -19.32 -11.06
C VAL A 241 1.40 -19.16 -9.61
N LEU A 242 0.86 -17.99 -9.26
CA LEU A 242 0.35 -17.69 -7.93
C LEU A 242 -1.13 -18.05 -7.75
N GLU A 243 -1.77 -18.64 -8.77
CA GLU A 243 -3.18 -19.06 -8.76
C GLU A 243 -4.19 -17.93 -8.43
N LEU A 244 -3.89 -16.71 -8.85
CA LEU A 244 -4.65 -15.50 -8.54
C LEU A 244 -5.82 -15.33 -9.51
N LYS A 245 -7.02 -15.78 -9.08
CA LYS A 245 -8.23 -15.79 -9.92
C LYS A 245 -8.93 -14.44 -9.98
N VAL A 246 -9.07 -13.75 -8.85
CA VAL A 246 -9.70 -12.42 -8.78
C VAL A 246 -8.65 -11.39 -9.19
N ARG A 247 -8.75 -10.85 -10.40
CA ARG A 247 -7.70 -10.02 -11.00
C ARG A 247 -8.24 -9.03 -12.02
N PRO A 248 -7.55 -7.90 -12.26
CA PRO A 248 -7.92 -6.99 -13.32
C PRO A 248 -7.70 -7.62 -14.69
N THR A 249 -8.63 -7.35 -15.59
CA THR A 249 -8.57 -7.79 -16.99
C THR A 249 -7.96 -6.74 -17.92
N THR A 250 -7.67 -5.55 -17.40
CA THR A 250 -7.13 -4.42 -18.16
C THR A 250 -5.82 -3.93 -17.54
N TYR A 251 -4.99 -3.26 -18.35
CA TYR A 251 -3.73 -2.67 -17.87
C TYR A 251 -3.57 -1.22 -18.36
N SER A 252 -3.18 -0.33 -17.43
CA SER A 252 -3.13 1.16 -17.53
C SER A 252 -4.43 1.89 -17.23
N TRP A 253 -5.57 1.25 -17.44
CA TRP A 253 -6.83 1.60 -16.79
C TRP A 253 -7.14 0.47 -15.82
N LEU A 254 -7.42 0.80 -14.56
CA LEU A 254 -7.66 -0.17 -13.50
C LEU A 254 -8.93 0.29 -12.77
N ASP A 255 -10.03 -0.40 -13.02
CA ASP A 255 -11.27 -0.24 -12.27
C ASP A 255 -11.41 -1.45 -11.35
N PHE A 256 -11.03 -1.25 -10.09
CA PHE A 256 -10.97 -2.32 -9.11
C PHE A 256 -12.33 -2.51 -8.43
N GLY A 257 -12.90 -3.70 -8.59
CA GLY A 257 -14.15 -4.08 -7.95
C GLY A 257 -14.00 -4.36 -6.46
N SER A 258 -12.82 -4.86 -6.04
CA SER A 258 -12.54 -5.27 -4.65
C SER A 258 -11.08 -5.03 -4.25
N PHE A 259 -10.80 -5.07 -2.94
CA PHE A 259 -9.43 -5.04 -2.42
C PHE A 259 -8.60 -6.24 -2.88
N GLU A 260 -9.23 -7.43 -2.96
CA GLU A 260 -8.57 -8.66 -3.39
C GLU A 260 -8.00 -8.52 -4.82
N GLU A 261 -8.72 -7.84 -5.71
CA GLU A 261 -8.27 -7.57 -7.07
C GLU A 261 -7.01 -6.69 -7.10
N ILE A 262 -6.95 -5.68 -6.23
CA ILE A 262 -5.78 -4.79 -6.06
C ILE A 262 -4.59 -5.55 -5.50
N LEU A 263 -4.83 -6.38 -4.48
CA LEU A 263 -3.79 -7.20 -3.85
C LEU A 263 -3.20 -8.21 -4.82
N ASN A 264 -4.06 -8.92 -5.56
CA ASN A 264 -3.63 -9.90 -6.55
C ASN A 264 -2.89 -9.22 -7.71
N ASN A 265 -3.34 -8.04 -8.13
CA ASN A 265 -2.63 -7.21 -9.09
C ASN A 265 -1.23 -6.81 -8.58
N PHE A 266 -1.10 -6.48 -7.30
CA PHE A 266 0.19 -6.21 -6.66
C PHE A 266 1.08 -7.46 -6.66
N TYR A 267 0.59 -8.62 -6.20
CA TYR A 267 1.37 -9.86 -6.18
C TYR A 267 1.85 -10.31 -7.56
N ALA A 268 0.98 -10.24 -8.58
CA ALA A 268 1.40 -10.54 -9.95
C ALA A 268 2.44 -9.54 -10.49
N SER A 269 2.34 -8.26 -10.11
CA SER A 269 3.33 -7.24 -10.48
C SER A 269 4.66 -7.43 -9.74
N TYR A 270 4.62 -7.87 -8.47
CA TYR A 270 5.81 -8.28 -7.71
C TYR A 270 6.50 -9.47 -8.40
N PHE A 271 5.73 -10.52 -8.73
CA PHE A 271 6.23 -11.68 -9.45
C PHE A 271 6.90 -11.28 -10.76
N ALA A 272 6.27 -10.42 -11.56
CA ALA A 272 6.83 -9.91 -12.80
C ALA A 272 8.16 -9.18 -12.56
N GLY A 273 8.21 -8.27 -11.57
CA GLY A 273 9.45 -7.56 -11.22
C GLY A 273 10.56 -8.50 -10.78
N ALA A 274 10.25 -9.52 -9.98
CA ALA A 274 11.20 -10.51 -9.51
C ALA A 274 11.69 -11.47 -10.61
N LEU A 275 10.81 -11.84 -11.56
CA LEU A 275 11.17 -12.66 -12.71
C LEU A 275 12.10 -11.91 -13.69
N LEU A 276 11.83 -10.62 -13.91
CA LEU A 276 12.61 -9.80 -14.85
C LEU A 276 13.90 -9.28 -14.23
N ILE A 277 13.93 -9.09 -12.92
CA ILE A 277 15.08 -8.57 -12.17
C ILE A 277 15.35 -9.53 -11.02
N SER A 278 16.12 -10.58 -11.31
CA SER A 278 16.45 -11.64 -10.37
C SER A 278 17.15 -11.11 -9.12
N LYS A 279 16.82 -11.73 -7.99
CA LYS A 279 17.23 -11.31 -6.65
C LYS A 279 18.75 -11.25 -6.48
N GLU A 280 19.47 -12.32 -6.80
CA GLU A 280 20.91 -12.40 -6.52
C GLU A 280 21.72 -11.37 -7.32
N PRO A 281 21.53 -11.24 -8.66
CA PRO A 281 22.26 -10.24 -9.43
C PRO A 281 21.94 -8.80 -9.02
N VAL A 282 20.69 -8.48 -8.65
CA VAL A 282 20.34 -7.12 -8.22
C VAL A 282 20.93 -6.78 -6.86
N ILE A 283 21.04 -7.75 -5.93
CA ILE A 283 21.74 -7.55 -4.65
C ILE A 283 23.21 -7.22 -4.91
N GLU A 284 23.90 -8.05 -5.70
CA GLU A 284 25.34 -7.91 -5.98
C GLU A 284 25.64 -6.54 -6.61
N LYS A 285 25.01 -6.23 -7.75
CA LYS A 285 25.30 -4.98 -8.48
C LYS A 285 24.88 -3.73 -7.72
N THR A 286 23.81 -3.79 -6.92
CA THR A 286 23.40 -2.65 -6.08
C THR A 286 24.37 -2.45 -4.91
N ALA A 287 24.87 -3.53 -4.32
CA ALA A 287 25.90 -3.46 -3.29
C ALA A 287 27.19 -2.85 -3.85
N ASP A 288 27.65 -3.30 -5.01
CA ASP A 288 28.82 -2.75 -5.70
C ASP A 288 28.65 -1.25 -6.00
N PHE A 289 27.49 -0.86 -6.54
CA PHE A 289 27.15 0.53 -6.78
C PHE A 289 27.24 1.39 -5.51
N PHE A 290 26.74 0.89 -4.37
CA PHE A 290 26.83 1.60 -3.09
C PHE A 290 28.27 1.71 -2.56
N LEU A 291 29.20 0.85 -2.97
CA LEU A 291 30.61 0.94 -2.59
C LEU A 291 31.39 2.01 -3.37
N HIS A 292 30.82 2.58 -4.44
CA HIS A 292 31.47 3.66 -5.19
C HIS A 292 31.73 4.87 -4.29
N ASN A 293 32.88 5.54 -4.47
CA ASN A 293 33.27 6.71 -3.68
C ASN A 293 32.75 8.04 -4.25
N LYS A 294 32.26 8.04 -5.49
CA LYS A 294 31.76 9.24 -6.19
C LYS A 294 30.38 8.97 -6.78
N TRP A 295 29.50 9.96 -6.66
CA TRP A 295 28.21 9.94 -7.34
C TRP A 295 28.38 10.44 -8.77
N GLU A 296 28.05 9.58 -9.73
CA GLU A 296 27.99 9.90 -11.16
C GLU A 296 26.68 9.31 -11.71
N PRO A 297 25.79 10.12 -12.31
CA PRO A 297 24.50 9.65 -12.81
C PRO A 297 24.60 8.44 -13.75
N GLN A 298 25.63 8.41 -14.59
CA GLN A 298 25.89 7.35 -15.57
C GLN A 298 26.03 5.99 -14.91
N ASN A 299 26.68 5.89 -13.75
CA ASN A 299 26.83 4.62 -13.03
C ASN A 299 25.47 4.04 -12.60
N PHE A 300 24.52 4.89 -12.23
CA PHE A 300 23.17 4.44 -11.88
C PHE A 300 22.33 4.10 -13.13
N GLU A 301 22.51 4.85 -14.22
CA GLU A 301 21.90 4.54 -15.52
C GLU A 301 22.40 3.20 -16.08
N GLU A 302 23.70 2.94 -16.00
CA GLU A 302 24.31 1.66 -16.37
C GLU A 302 23.78 0.52 -15.51
N LEU A 303 23.66 0.73 -14.19
CA LEU A 303 23.05 -0.23 -13.27
C LEU A 303 21.63 -0.60 -13.70
N ILE A 304 20.75 0.38 -13.93
CA ILE A 304 19.38 0.15 -14.45
C ILE A 304 19.45 -0.63 -15.76
N SER A 305 20.26 -0.13 -16.71
CA SER A 305 20.38 -0.69 -18.05
C SER A 305 20.91 -2.12 -18.05
N SER A 306 21.56 -2.57 -16.98
CA SER A 306 22.04 -3.95 -16.86
C SER A 306 20.92 -4.96 -16.57
N PHE A 307 19.71 -4.47 -16.23
CA PHE A 307 18.52 -5.26 -15.93
C PHE A 307 17.34 -4.95 -16.86
N THR A 308 17.04 -3.68 -17.11
CA THR A 308 15.83 -3.25 -17.83
C THR A 308 16.01 -1.86 -18.44
N HIS A 309 15.20 -1.50 -19.45
CA HIS A 309 15.06 -0.12 -19.95
C HIS A 309 13.92 0.63 -19.26
N SER A 310 13.26 0.02 -18.27
CA SER A 310 12.22 0.65 -17.45
C SER A 310 12.79 1.04 -16.08
N PRO A 311 13.15 2.33 -15.88
CA PRO A 311 13.50 2.83 -14.56
C PRO A 311 12.42 2.51 -13.52
N GLU A 312 11.14 2.60 -13.88
CA GLU A 312 10.03 2.28 -12.96
C GLU A 312 10.16 0.88 -12.37
N THR A 313 10.42 -0.12 -13.22
CA THR A 313 10.55 -1.53 -12.82
C THR A 313 11.76 -1.71 -11.90
N PHE A 314 12.90 -1.10 -12.24
CA PHE A 314 14.11 -1.18 -11.45
C PHE A 314 13.96 -0.53 -10.06
N TYR A 315 13.49 0.72 -10.01
CA TYR A 315 13.25 1.43 -8.75
C TYR A 315 12.28 0.68 -7.85
N TYR A 316 11.17 0.15 -8.42
CA TYR A 316 10.21 -0.61 -7.63
C TYR A 316 10.82 -1.93 -7.14
N ARG A 317 11.62 -2.63 -7.95
CA ARG A 317 12.33 -3.84 -7.51
C ARG A 317 13.29 -3.56 -6.34
N LEU A 318 13.99 -2.43 -6.36
CA LEU A 318 14.85 -2.03 -5.23
C LEU A 318 14.04 -1.91 -3.93
N THR A 319 12.79 -1.43 -3.98
CA THR A 319 11.94 -1.38 -2.77
C THR A 319 11.55 -2.74 -2.21
N ASN A 320 11.71 -3.83 -2.97
CA ASN A 320 11.52 -5.19 -2.46
C ASN A 320 12.80 -5.74 -1.81
N ILE A 321 13.98 -5.35 -2.31
CA ILE A 321 15.26 -5.96 -1.94
C ILE A 321 16.00 -5.20 -0.85
N LEU A 322 15.99 -3.86 -0.89
CA LEU A 322 16.85 -3.05 -0.03
C LEU A 322 16.58 -3.24 1.47
N SER A 323 15.31 -3.37 1.88
CA SER A 323 14.96 -3.59 3.28
C SER A 323 15.37 -4.99 3.75
N ALA A 324 14.89 -6.03 3.06
CA ALA A 324 15.07 -7.42 3.47
C ALA A 324 16.53 -7.91 3.36
N GLU A 325 17.23 -7.56 2.27
CA GLU A 325 18.54 -8.13 1.95
C GLU A 325 19.70 -7.20 2.32
N MET A 326 19.46 -5.88 2.36
CA MET A 326 20.48 -4.87 2.68
C MET A 326 20.20 -4.13 3.99
N GLY A 327 19.11 -4.44 4.72
CA GLY A 327 18.78 -3.81 6.00
C GLY A 327 18.50 -2.30 5.91
N ILE A 328 18.15 -1.79 4.74
CA ILE A 328 17.79 -0.39 4.51
C ILE A 328 16.27 -0.29 4.64
N LYS A 329 15.79 -0.20 5.89
CA LYS A 329 14.36 -0.24 6.21
C LYS A 329 13.64 1.09 5.99
N ASP A 330 14.32 2.19 6.28
CA ASP A 330 13.75 3.53 6.18
C ASP A 330 13.94 4.07 4.75
N LEU A 331 13.03 3.68 3.85
CA LEU A 331 13.00 4.17 2.48
C LEU A 331 11.59 4.56 2.01
N PHE A 332 11.56 5.39 0.98
CA PHE A 332 10.35 5.71 0.23
C PHE A 332 10.58 5.61 -1.27
N TYR A 333 9.51 5.33 -2.01
CA TYR A 333 9.46 5.40 -3.46
C TYR A 333 8.33 6.32 -3.91
N LEU A 334 8.61 7.18 -4.88
CA LEU A 334 7.62 8.06 -5.49
C LEU A 334 7.69 7.99 -7.01
N CYS A 335 6.52 7.96 -7.65
CA CYS A 335 6.34 8.19 -9.07
C CYS A 335 5.60 9.52 -9.26
N LEU A 336 6.30 10.52 -9.78
CA LEU A 336 5.76 11.85 -10.04
C LEU A 336 5.41 11.99 -11.52
N VAL A 337 4.33 12.70 -11.81
CA VAL A 337 3.87 13.00 -13.16
C VAL A 337 3.70 14.51 -13.31
N LYS A 338 4.20 15.04 -14.43
CA LYS A 338 3.94 16.40 -14.90
C LYS A 338 3.26 16.30 -16.26
N LYS A 339 2.03 16.80 -16.39
CA LYS A 339 1.33 16.83 -17.69
C LYS A 339 1.98 17.85 -18.62
N LYS A 340 1.85 17.62 -19.93
CA LYS A 340 2.26 18.60 -20.94
C LYS A 340 1.56 19.95 -20.68
N ASP A 341 2.29 21.04 -20.87
CA ASP A 341 1.79 22.42 -20.74
C ASP A 341 1.17 22.75 -19.37
N SER A 342 1.55 22.01 -18.32
CA SER A 342 1.10 22.24 -16.95
C SER A 342 2.28 22.22 -15.97
N ASP A 343 2.34 23.19 -15.06
CA ASP A 343 3.31 23.17 -13.95
C ASP A 343 2.86 22.34 -12.75
N LYS A 344 1.66 21.75 -12.84
CA LYS A 344 1.13 20.88 -11.81
C LYS A 344 1.90 19.56 -11.78
N ILE A 345 2.37 19.19 -10.60
CA ILE A 345 3.01 17.90 -10.33
C ILE A 345 2.09 17.08 -9.46
N GLN A 346 1.94 15.81 -9.81
CA GLN A 346 1.13 14.85 -9.06
C GLN A 346 1.99 13.65 -8.69
N ILE A 347 1.82 13.13 -7.48
CA ILE A 347 2.35 11.83 -7.10
C ILE A 347 1.33 10.79 -7.55
N LEU A 348 1.67 9.99 -8.56
CA LEU A 348 0.83 8.94 -9.11
C LEU A 348 0.92 7.66 -8.27
N LYS A 349 2.10 7.38 -7.73
CA LYS A 349 2.37 6.21 -6.89
C LYS A 349 3.32 6.59 -5.78
N GLU A 350 3.05 6.10 -4.58
CA GLU A 350 3.92 6.24 -3.42
C GLU A 350 4.02 4.91 -2.67
N LEU A 351 5.14 4.70 -2.00
CA LEU A 351 5.37 3.62 -1.05
C LEU A 351 6.33 4.16 0.02
N HIS A 352 6.03 3.87 1.28
CA HIS A 352 6.91 4.16 2.42
C HIS A 352 7.02 2.89 3.24
N LEU A 353 8.24 2.46 3.54
CA LEU A 353 8.46 1.33 4.47
C LEU A 353 8.49 1.78 5.93
N ASN A 354 8.39 3.09 6.16
CA ASN A 354 8.12 3.69 7.45
C ASN A 354 7.16 4.88 7.26
N HIS A 355 5.87 4.69 7.57
CA HIS A 355 4.78 5.64 7.31
C HIS A 355 4.90 6.95 8.10
N GLN A 356 5.77 7.04 9.10
CA GLN A 356 5.98 8.29 9.84
C GLN A 356 6.80 9.34 9.05
N GLN A 357 7.32 8.95 7.88
CA GLN A 357 8.31 9.72 7.15
C GLN A 357 7.75 10.40 5.90
N ALA A 358 7.87 11.73 5.88
CA ALA A 358 7.63 12.54 4.70
C ALA A 358 8.64 12.21 3.57
N PRO A 359 8.29 12.46 2.29
CA PRO A 359 7.10 13.17 1.84
C PRO A 359 5.99 12.26 1.30
N HIS A 360 4.73 12.58 1.65
CA HIS A 360 3.54 11.89 1.16
C HIS A 360 2.79 12.69 0.10
N ALA A 361 1.96 11.99 -0.67
CA ALA A 361 0.97 12.60 -1.54
C ALA A 361 0.06 13.54 -0.75
N ASN A 362 -0.06 14.79 -1.22
CA ASN A 362 -0.96 15.77 -0.65
C ASN A 362 -2.40 15.55 -1.13
N ALA A 363 -3.34 15.54 -0.19
CA ALA A 363 -4.77 15.50 -0.50
C ALA A 363 -5.34 16.91 -0.77
N THR A 364 -4.60 17.96 -0.42
CA THR A 364 -5.06 19.36 -0.36
C THR A 364 -4.72 20.19 -1.60
N ASN A 365 -4.28 19.57 -2.70
CA ASN A 365 -3.90 20.25 -3.94
C ASN A 365 -2.80 21.34 -3.75
N GLU A 366 -1.97 21.15 -2.73
CA GLU A 366 -0.82 22.01 -2.42
C GLU A 366 0.33 21.82 -3.42
N HIS A 367 1.30 22.74 -3.40
CA HIS A 367 2.41 22.74 -4.33
C HIS A 367 3.64 22.03 -3.74
N TYR A 368 3.97 20.85 -4.27
CA TYR A 368 5.19 20.13 -3.87
C TYR A 368 6.46 20.97 -4.01
N CYS A 369 7.42 20.70 -3.14
CA CYS A 369 8.69 21.41 -3.11
C CYS A 369 9.45 21.29 -4.44
N ARG A 370 9.68 22.43 -5.11
CA ARG A 370 10.43 22.50 -6.38
C ARG A 370 11.94 22.29 -6.22
N ARG A 371 12.42 22.11 -4.97
CA ARG A 371 13.81 21.77 -4.67
C ARG A 371 14.09 20.27 -4.67
N TRP A 372 13.06 19.41 -4.76
CA TRP A 372 13.27 17.97 -4.89
C TRP A 372 13.94 17.62 -6.22
N ILE A 373 14.90 16.70 -6.19
CA ILE A 373 15.63 16.27 -7.40
C ILE A 373 14.68 15.72 -8.47
N ALA A 374 13.67 14.95 -8.08
CA ALA A 374 12.67 14.42 -9.01
C ALA A 374 11.86 15.53 -9.72
N VAL A 375 11.56 16.62 -9.00
CA VAL A 375 10.84 17.78 -9.56
C VAL A 375 11.76 18.61 -10.45
N LYS A 376 13.02 18.82 -10.04
CA LYS A 376 14.04 19.48 -10.85
C LYS A 376 14.25 18.72 -12.16
N ASN A 377 14.38 17.40 -12.11
CA ASN A 377 14.57 16.59 -13.30
C ASN A 377 13.38 16.75 -14.25
N LEU A 378 12.13 16.70 -13.76
CA LEU A 378 10.94 16.96 -14.59
C LEU A 378 10.90 18.36 -15.21
N HIS A 379 11.49 19.37 -14.55
CA HIS A 379 11.55 20.73 -15.07
C HIS A 379 12.60 20.89 -16.18
N TYR A 380 13.75 20.23 -16.05
CA TYR A 380 14.84 20.32 -17.02
C TYR A 380 14.83 19.23 -18.10
N LEU A 381 13.91 18.27 -18.02
CA LEU A 381 13.79 17.19 -19.00
C LEU A 381 13.49 17.73 -20.40
N LYS A 382 14.41 17.52 -21.34
CA LYS A 382 14.22 17.87 -22.76
C LYS A 382 13.55 16.73 -23.52
N GLU A 383 13.14 17.03 -24.75
CA GLU A 383 12.58 16.00 -25.65
C GLU A 383 13.61 14.90 -25.92
N ASN A 384 13.17 13.64 -25.76
CA ASN A 384 13.95 12.41 -26.01
C ASN A 384 15.16 12.17 -25.10
N GLU A 385 15.22 12.81 -23.92
CA GLU A 385 16.26 12.57 -22.93
C GLU A 385 15.73 11.77 -21.73
N THR A 386 16.65 11.06 -21.08
CA THR A 386 16.50 10.54 -19.72
C THR A 386 17.41 11.36 -18.82
N LEU A 387 16.90 11.80 -17.67
CA LEU A 387 17.67 12.62 -16.73
C LEU A 387 17.73 11.95 -15.36
N THR A 388 18.93 11.47 -15.00
CA THR A 388 19.22 10.91 -13.68
C THR A 388 19.96 11.91 -12.82
N GLY A 389 19.59 12.00 -11.55
CA GLY A 389 20.25 12.86 -10.57
C GLY A 389 20.05 12.34 -9.15
N ALA A 390 20.88 12.84 -8.23
CA ALA A 390 20.71 12.59 -6.82
C ALA A 390 20.99 13.85 -6.00
N GLN A 391 20.41 13.90 -4.80
CA GLN A 391 20.73 14.91 -3.80
C GLN A 391 20.55 14.34 -2.40
N ILE A 392 21.18 14.96 -1.40
CA ILE A 392 20.79 14.79 -0.01
C ILE A 392 19.69 15.80 0.30
N SER A 393 18.47 15.34 0.48
CA SER A 393 17.32 16.17 0.84
C SER A 393 17.24 16.31 2.35
N HIS A 394 17.51 17.51 2.87
CA HIS A 394 17.43 17.82 4.31
C HIS A 394 16.12 18.53 4.65
N TYR A 395 15.30 17.88 5.50
CA TYR A 395 14.04 18.44 6.01
C TYR A 395 14.32 19.12 7.36
N LYS A 396 14.67 20.42 7.30
CA LYS A 396 15.14 21.20 8.46
C LYS A 396 14.21 21.11 9.68
N ASP A 397 12.90 21.21 9.46
CA ASP A 397 11.90 21.22 10.55
C ASP A 397 11.80 19.87 11.27
N GLN A 398 12.21 18.78 10.61
CA GLN A 398 12.16 17.42 11.15
C GLN A 398 13.55 16.92 11.59
N GLY A 399 14.63 17.62 11.22
CA GLY A 399 16.00 17.21 11.54
C GLY A 399 16.46 15.94 10.83
N ILE A 400 15.80 15.54 9.73
CA ILE A 400 16.09 14.31 8.99
C ILE A 400 16.62 14.60 7.59
N SER A 401 17.44 13.67 7.08
CA SER A 401 18.04 13.76 5.75
C SER A 401 17.86 12.46 4.99
N TYR A 402 17.58 12.57 3.69
CA TYR A 402 17.47 11.41 2.79
C TYR A 402 18.48 11.54 1.66
N LEU A 403 19.16 10.45 1.32
CA LEU A 403 19.70 10.31 -0.04
C LEU A 403 18.51 10.08 -0.96
N VAL A 404 18.33 10.97 -1.93
CA VAL A 404 17.25 10.86 -2.92
C VAL A 404 17.88 10.73 -4.29
N ILE A 405 17.63 9.60 -4.95
CA ILE A 405 18.03 9.34 -6.34
C ILE A 405 16.78 9.39 -7.20
N SER A 406 16.85 10.03 -8.36
CA SER A 406 15.71 10.11 -9.29
C SER A 406 16.12 10.03 -10.75
N THR A 407 15.30 9.36 -11.55
CA THR A 407 15.40 9.25 -13.00
C THR A 407 14.09 9.71 -13.61
N SER A 408 14.14 10.72 -14.48
CA SER A 408 12.99 11.22 -15.23
C SER A 408 13.08 10.86 -16.70
N GLN A 409 11.93 10.53 -17.30
CA GLN A 409 11.78 10.26 -18.72
C GLN A 409 10.39 10.66 -19.21
N LYS A 410 10.24 10.85 -20.52
CA LYS A 410 8.93 11.09 -21.13
C LYS A 410 8.05 9.85 -20.96
N ASN A 411 6.75 10.03 -20.71
CA ASN A 411 5.82 8.91 -20.67
C ASN A 411 5.65 8.35 -22.10
N PRO A 412 5.95 7.07 -22.35
CA PRO A 412 5.83 6.48 -23.69
C PRO A 412 4.36 6.43 -24.19
N PHE A 413 3.36 6.54 -23.31
CA PHE A 413 1.94 6.56 -23.68
C PHE A 413 1.37 7.98 -23.72
N SER A 414 1.80 8.71 -24.75
CA SER A 414 1.09 9.71 -25.57
C SER A 414 0.20 10.83 -24.96
N ASP A 415 0.01 10.98 -23.66
CA ASP A 415 -0.62 12.20 -23.10
C ASP A 415 0.36 13.40 -23.02
N GLY A 416 1.61 13.18 -23.44
CA GLY A 416 2.69 14.17 -23.37
C GLY A 416 3.20 14.42 -21.94
N SER A 417 2.79 13.61 -20.96
CA SER A 417 3.30 13.73 -19.59
C SER A 417 4.73 13.25 -19.46
N ASN A 418 5.46 13.84 -18.52
CA ASN A 418 6.77 13.40 -18.09
C ASN A 418 6.64 12.70 -16.75
N ARG A 419 7.41 11.62 -16.54
CA ARG A 419 7.45 10.87 -15.29
C ARG A 419 8.80 10.97 -14.62
N SER A 420 8.80 10.97 -13.29
CA SER A 420 10.00 10.85 -12.48
C SER A 420 9.84 9.76 -11.44
N TYR A 421 10.79 8.85 -11.42
CA TYR A 421 10.88 7.78 -10.43
C TYR A 421 11.92 8.16 -9.40
N CYS A 422 11.60 8.00 -8.14
CA CYS A 422 12.38 8.53 -7.05
C CYS A 422 12.48 7.49 -5.94
N LEU A 423 13.70 7.25 -5.44
CA LEU A 423 13.97 6.44 -4.25
C LEU A 423 14.65 7.33 -3.21
N GLY A 424 14.06 7.41 -2.03
CA GLY A 424 14.64 8.07 -0.88
C GLY A 424 15.10 7.05 0.16
N ILE A 425 16.33 7.18 0.65
CA ILE A 425 16.91 6.36 1.73
C ILE A 425 17.25 7.28 2.90
N LEU A 426 16.68 7.02 4.07
CA LEU A 426 16.98 7.80 5.28
C LEU A 426 18.47 7.66 5.62
N LEU A 427 19.12 8.80 5.88
CA LEU A 427 20.50 8.86 6.31
C LEU A 427 20.57 8.74 7.83
N ASN A 428 20.95 7.55 8.29
CA ASN A 428 21.26 7.24 9.68
C ASN A 428 22.70 6.66 9.76
N PRO A 429 23.28 6.47 10.96
CA PRO A 429 24.64 5.96 11.09
C PRO A 429 24.89 4.61 10.41
N HIS A 430 23.85 3.81 10.17
CA HIS A 430 23.94 2.52 9.50
C HIS A 430 23.95 2.69 7.96
N THR A 431 23.03 3.45 7.38
CA THR A 431 22.97 3.66 5.92
C THR A 431 24.15 4.49 5.40
N ILE A 432 24.61 5.48 6.17
CA ILE A 432 25.82 6.28 5.86
C ILE A 432 27.07 5.40 5.73
N LYS A 433 27.18 4.31 6.51
CA LYS A 433 28.32 3.38 6.41
C LYS A 433 28.25 2.48 5.18
N LYS A 434 27.05 2.23 4.65
CA LYS A 434 26.84 1.34 3.49
C LYS A 434 27.03 2.05 2.16
N ILE A 435 26.81 3.35 2.11
CA ILE A 435 26.82 4.13 0.86
C ILE A 435 28.09 5.00 0.82
N GLY A 436 29.11 4.54 0.07
CA GLY A 436 30.43 5.16 -0.04
C GLY A 436 30.39 6.58 -0.62
N PHE A 437 29.51 6.83 -1.59
CA PHE A 437 29.44 8.12 -2.29
C PHE A 437 28.64 9.18 -1.52
N ILE A 438 28.20 8.93 -0.29
CA ILE A 438 27.44 9.92 0.51
C ILE A 438 28.24 11.22 0.74
N LYS A 439 29.58 11.12 0.78
CA LYS A 439 30.50 12.26 0.94
C LYS A 439 31.00 12.81 -0.40
N SER A 440 30.44 12.36 -1.51
CA SER A 440 30.88 12.78 -2.84
C SER A 440 30.65 14.29 -3.02
N PRO A 441 31.65 15.06 -3.51
CA PRO A 441 31.48 16.50 -3.76
C PRO A 441 30.38 16.84 -4.77
N SER A 442 30.06 15.91 -5.68
CA SER A 442 28.97 16.07 -6.66
C SER A 442 27.57 15.88 -6.04
N LEU A 443 27.48 15.28 -4.86
CA LEU A 443 26.23 15.02 -4.16
C LEU A 443 25.93 16.16 -3.17
N GLN A 444 25.10 17.11 -3.59
CA GLN A 444 24.79 18.29 -2.78
C GLN A 444 23.73 18.00 -1.72
N THR A 445 23.90 18.62 -0.54
CA THR A 445 22.85 18.69 0.49
C THR A 445 21.99 19.92 0.26
N ILE A 446 20.69 19.70 0.10
CA ILE A 446 19.70 20.73 -0.24
C ILE A 446 18.63 20.75 0.84
N ASN A 447 18.38 21.94 1.41
CA ASN A 447 17.24 22.16 2.29
C ASN A 447 15.95 22.15 1.47
N VAL A 448 15.03 21.24 1.84
CA VAL A 448 13.75 21.03 1.15
C VAL A 448 12.58 21.14 2.13
N GLY A 449 11.39 21.41 1.60
CA GLY A 449 10.13 21.26 2.31
C GLY A 449 9.31 20.09 1.73
N VAL A 450 8.10 19.89 2.25
CA VAL A 450 7.13 18.95 1.65
C VAL A 450 6.29 19.68 0.60
N THR A 451 5.57 20.72 1.02
CA THR A 451 4.80 21.62 0.15
C THR A 451 5.19 23.08 0.42
N CYS A 452 4.95 23.97 -0.54
CA CYS A 452 5.25 25.40 -0.39
C CYS A 452 4.43 26.00 0.76
N GLU A 453 3.17 25.60 0.87
CA GLU A 453 2.17 26.06 1.83
C GLU A 453 2.55 25.75 3.28
N SER A 454 3.45 24.80 3.51
CA SER A 454 3.95 24.46 4.84
C SER A 454 5.47 24.55 5.00
N CYS A 455 6.16 25.19 4.06
CA CYS A 455 7.63 25.22 4.05
C CYS A 455 8.15 26.43 4.81
N SER A 456 9.01 26.17 5.81
CA SER A 456 9.66 27.19 6.66
C SER A 456 10.86 27.92 6.02
N ILE A 457 11.24 27.56 4.79
CA ILE A 457 12.37 28.18 4.10
C ILE A 457 11.95 29.58 3.63
N PRO A 458 12.49 30.68 4.20
CA PRO A 458 12.00 32.03 3.93
C PRO A 458 12.30 32.45 2.49
N ASP A 459 13.58 32.43 2.10
CA ASP A 459 14.06 32.94 0.80
C ASP A 459 14.15 31.80 -0.23
N CYS A 460 12.99 31.21 -0.54
CA CYS A 460 12.92 30.15 -1.53
C CYS A 460 12.60 30.69 -2.92
N GLU A 461 13.63 30.83 -3.77
CA GLU A 461 13.53 31.32 -5.15
C GLU A 461 12.59 30.50 -6.06
N VAL A 462 12.37 29.23 -5.72
CA VAL A 462 11.51 28.31 -6.49
C VAL A 462 10.15 28.08 -5.83
N ARG A 463 9.78 28.91 -4.85
CA ARG A 463 8.50 28.83 -4.13
C ARG A 463 7.35 29.11 -5.09
N GLN A 464 6.32 28.26 -5.04
CA GLN A 464 5.13 28.38 -5.90
C GLN A 464 3.91 28.95 -5.17
N ALA A 465 3.90 28.86 -3.84
CA ALA A 465 2.80 29.36 -3.01
C ALA A 465 3.32 29.90 -1.66
N PRO A 466 2.62 30.90 -1.08
CA PRO A 466 2.93 31.39 0.27
C PRO A 466 2.73 30.29 1.33
N PRO A 467 3.47 30.33 2.45
CA PRO A 467 3.44 29.29 3.49
C PRO A 467 2.21 29.41 4.42
N VAL A 468 1.00 29.50 3.84
CA VAL A 468 -0.26 29.79 4.56
C VAL A 468 -0.58 28.83 5.69
N ARG A 469 -0.19 27.55 5.58
CA ARG A 469 -0.41 26.55 6.63
C ARG A 469 0.53 26.78 7.80
N LEU A 470 1.80 27.06 7.49
CA LEU A 470 2.81 27.38 8.50
C LEU A 470 2.47 28.68 9.24
N ASP A 471 2.01 29.71 8.52
CA ASP A 471 1.60 30.98 9.13
C ASP A 471 0.44 30.78 10.12
N LYS A 472 -0.52 29.93 9.75
CA LYS A 472 -1.64 29.55 10.62
C LYS A 472 -1.17 28.76 11.85
N GLU A 473 -0.22 27.84 11.69
CA GLU A 473 0.38 27.09 12.80
C GLU A 473 1.12 28.02 13.77
N HIS A 474 1.94 28.94 13.26
CA HIS A 474 2.63 29.94 14.07
C HIS A 474 1.67 30.88 14.80
N PHE A 475 0.60 31.34 14.13
CA PHE A 475 -0.45 32.14 14.76
C PHE A 475 -1.11 31.38 15.92
N ASN A 476 -1.52 30.13 15.70
CA ASN A 476 -2.13 29.30 16.74
C ASN A 476 -1.19 29.06 17.93
N LEU A 477 0.10 28.84 17.66
CA LEU A 477 1.10 28.67 18.71
C LEU A 477 1.29 29.97 19.53
N SER A 478 1.33 31.12 18.86
CA SER A 478 1.43 32.43 19.51
C SER A 478 0.21 32.73 20.39
N MET A 479 -0.99 32.40 19.89
CA MET A 479 -2.24 32.47 20.66
C MET A 479 -2.18 31.58 21.90
N LYS A 480 -1.75 30.32 21.76
CA LYS A 480 -1.61 29.40 22.90
C LYS A 480 -0.63 29.93 23.95
N ASN A 481 0.53 30.40 23.52
CA ASN A 481 1.54 30.97 24.42
C ASN A 481 1.01 32.21 25.16
N SER A 482 0.22 33.05 24.48
CA SER A 482 -0.38 34.25 25.08
C SER A 482 -1.45 33.88 26.11
N ILE A 483 -2.30 32.89 25.82
CA ILE A 483 -3.29 32.36 26.77
C ILE A 483 -2.60 31.72 27.99
N GLU A 484 -1.52 30.96 27.79
CA GLU A 484 -0.76 30.36 28.89
C GLU A 484 -0.10 31.40 29.79
N LYS A 485 0.39 32.51 29.22
CA LYS A 485 0.90 33.64 30.00
C LYS A 485 -0.19 34.24 30.88
N ILE A 486 -1.36 34.53 30.31
CA ILE A 486 -2.52 35.04 31.07
C ILE A 486 -2.90 34.06 32.19
N ARG A 487 -3.05 32.76 31.90
CA ARG A 487 -3.38 31.77 32.94
C ARG A 487 -2.38 31.78 34.10
N LYS A 488 -1.08 31.83 33.81
CA LYS A 488 -0.02 31.91 34.83
C LYS A 488 -0.03 33.23 35.62
N GLU A 489 -0.50 34.32 35.04
CA GLU A 489 -0.64 35.60 35.72
C GLU A 489 -1.83 35.64 36.68
N PHE A 490 -2.93 34.93 36.37
CA PHE A 490 -4.16 34.90 37.17
C PHE A 490 -4.31 33.66 38.08
N GLU A 491 -3.40 32.67 38.00
CA GLU A 491 -3.28 31.55 38.95
C GLU A 491 -2.33 31.85 40.13
N LYS A 492 -1.68 33.03 40.14
CA LYS A 492 -0.97 33.59 41.29
C LYS A 492 -1.90 34.51 42.08
#